data_AF-D3CWZ1-F1
#
_entry.id   AF-D3CWZ1-F1
#
_cell.length_a   1.000
_cell.length_b   1.000
_cell.length_c   1.000
_cell.angle_alpha   90.00
_cell.angle_beta   90.00
_cell.angle_gamma   90.00
#
_symmetry.space_group_name_H-M   'P 1'
#
loop_
_entity.id
_entity.type
_entity.pdbx_description
1 polymer ?
#
loop_
_entity_poly.entity_id
_entity_poly.type
_entity_poly.pdbx_seq_one_letter_code
_entity_poly.pdbx_strand_id
1 'polypeptide(L)'
;MDTIPIRFVDDHLVIDIAESLSTVRSDGRHLWLGGDETVTIERVTLTAAGDAFEEHVSFPVGDFLPLPEPADEDGVVPEID
;
A
#
# COMPACT_ATOMS: atom_id res chain seq x y z
N MET A 1 -16.10 16.94 -10.55
CA MET A 1 -14.80 16.28 -10.33
C MET A 1 -15.12 14.81 -10.29
N ASP A 2 -14.72 14.08 -11.32
CA ASP A 2 -14.96 12.65 -11.38
C ASP A 2 -13.90 11.97 -10.49
N THR A 3 -14.35 11.15 -9.55
CA THR A 3 -13.48 10.35 -8.69
C THR A 3 -13.41 8.93 -9.23
N ILE A 4 -12.22 8.34 -9.19
CA ILE A 4 -12.02 6.92 -9.52
C ILE A 4 -11.86 6.18 -8.19
N PRO A 5 -12.76 5.23 -7.84
CA PRO A 5 -12.64 4.47 -6.60
C PRO A 5 -11.40 3.58 -6.61
N ILE A 6 -10.78 3.46 -5.43
CA ILE A 6 -9.73 2.48 -5.14
C ILE A 6 -10.34 1.42 -4.21
N ARG A 7 -10.16 0.14 -4.55
CA ARG A 7 -10.67 -0.99 -3.79
C ARG A 7 -9.51 -1.86 -3.30
N PHE A 8 -9.50 -2.12 -2.00
CA PHE A 8 -8.51 -2.95 -1.34
C PHE A 8 -9.14 -4.28 -0.92
N VAL A 9 -8.32 -5.31 -0.67
CA VAL A 9 -8.83 -6.65 -0.32
C VAL A 9 -8.99 -6.84 1.19
N ASP A 10 -8.30 -6.05 2.01
CA ASP A 10 -8.25 -6.18 3.48
C ASP A 10 -8.55 -4.84 4.15
N ASP A 11 -9.61 -4.80 4.97
CA ASP A 11 -10.08 -3.59 5.65
C ASP A 11 -9.08 -3.04 6.69
N HIS A 12 -8.24 -3.88 7.29
CA HIS A 12 -7.26 -3.41 8.29
C HIS A 12 -6.10 -2.67 7.62
N LEU A 13 -5.53 -3.26 6.55
CA LEU A 13 -4.46 -2.62 5.77
C LEU A 13 -4.91 -1.32 5.11
N VAL A 14 -6.20 -1.20 4.79
CA VAL A 14 -6.81 0.03 4.24
C VAL A 14 -6.72 1.19 5.20
N ILE A 15 -6.97 0.96 6.49
CA ILE A 15 -7.04 2.05 7.46
C ILE A 15 -5.64 2.64 7.63
N ASP A 16 -4.65 1.79 7.85
CA ASP A 16 -3.27 2.22 8.07
C ASP A 16 -2.72 3.00 6.87
N ILE A 17 -2.93 2.51 5.64
CA ILE A 17 -2.48 3.23 4.43
C ILE A 17 -3.29 4.51 4.20
N ALA A 18 -4.58 4.54 4.51
CA ALA A 18 -5.41 5.73 4.31
C ALA A 18 -5.07 6.85 5.29
N GLU A 19 -4.69 6.50 6.52
CA GLU A 19 -4.31 7.46 7.57
C GLU A 19 -2.89 7.99 7.37
N SER A 20 -1.96 7.14 6.93
CA SER A 20 -0.54 7.50 6.75
C SER A 20 -0.15 7.86 5.30
N LEU A 21 -1.11 7.96 4.36
CA LEU A 21 -0.81 8.13 2.94
C LEU A 21 0.07 9.35 2.68
N SER A 22 1.34 9.11 2.35
CA SER A 22 2.33 10.16 2.11
C SER A 22 2.85 10.15 0.68
N THR A 23 2.73 9.01 -0.02
CA THR A 23 3.29 8.82 -1.36
C THR A 23 2.30 8.16 -2.32
N VAL A 24 2.19 8.71 -3.52
CA VAL A 24 1.42 8.14 -4.64
C VAL A 24 2.25 8.19 -5.92
N ARG A 25 2.30 7.09 -6.66
CA ARG A 25 2.97 7.01 -7.97
C ARG A 25 2.17 6.19 -8.96
N SER A 26 1.95 6.73 -10.15
CA SER A 26 1.41 5.96 -11.28
C SER A 26 2.52 5.32 -12.12
N ASP A 27 2.27 4.11 -12.61
CA ASP A 27 3.12 3.38 -13.55
C ASP A 27 2.26 2.52 -14.49
N GLY A 28 2.04 3.01 -15.72
CA GLY A 28 1.12 2.37 -16.66
C GLY A 28 -0.31 2.28 -16.09
N ARG A 29 -0.81 1.06 -15.88
CA ARG A 29 -2.11 0.81 -15.25
C ARG A 29 -2.03 0.66 -13.73
N HIS A 30 -0.85 0.72 -13.14
CA HIS A 30 -0.68 0.53 -11.71
C HIS A 30 -0.65 1.89 -10.99
N LEU A 31 -1.28 1.91 -9.82
CA LEU A 31 -1.13 2.97 -8.85
C LEU A 31 -0.46 2.36 -7.62
N TRP A 32 0.67 2.95 -7.26
CA TRP A 32 1.49 2.58 -6.12
C TRP A 32 1.25 3.59 -5.00
N LEU A 33 1.04 3.09 -3.79
CA LEU A 33 0.77 3.87 -2.58
C LEU A 33 1.79 3.50 -1.51
N GLY A 34 2.21 4.47 -0.72
CA GLY A 34 3.07 4.26 0.44
C GLY A 34 2.68 5.21 1.57
N GLY A 35 2.76 4.69 2.79
CA GLY A 35 2.61 5.47 4.02
C GLY A 35 3.98 5.88 4.57
N ASP A 36 4.02 6.94 5.38
CA ASP A 36 5.21 7.27 6.18
C ASP A 36 5.25 6.53 7.54
N GLU A 37 4.12 5.94 7.96
CA GLU A 37 3.99 5.11 9.17
C GLU A 37 3.84 3.61 8.84
N THR A 38 3.92 3.22 7.57
CA THR A 38 3.82 1.82 7.14
C THR A 38 5.13 1.31 6.53
N VAL A 39 5.37 0.02 6.72
CA VAL A 39 6.51 -0.74 6.18
C VAL A 39 6.10 -1.62 4.98
N THR A 40 5.04 -1.20 4.30
CA THR A 40 4.51 -1.87 3.10
C THR A 40 4.39 -0.86 1.96
N ILE A 41 4.45 -1.38 0.74
CA ILE A 41 4.11 -0.66 -0.48
C ILE A 41 2.89 -1.33 -1.09
N GLU A 42 1.84 -0.56 -1.33
CA GLU A 42 0.60 -1.07 -1.88
C GLU A 42 0.53 -0.83 -3.39
N ARG A 43 -0.03 -1.79 -4.13
CA ARG A 43 -0.31 -1.64 -5.56
C ARG A 43 -1.75 -1.98 -5.84
N VAL A 44 -2.41 -1.12 -6.60
CA VAL A 44 -3.71 -1.38 -7.21
C VAL A 44 -3.62 -1.20 -8.73
N THR A 45 -4.51 -1.82 -9.48
CA THR A 45 -4.49 -1.86 -10.95
C THR A 45 -5.77 -1.30 -11.51
N LEU A 46 -5.65 -0.37 -12.46
CA LEU A 46 -6.78 0.22 -13.16
C LEU A 46 -7.50 -0.85 -13.98
N THR A 47 -8.83 -0.94 -13.81
CA THR A 47 -9.69 -1.83 -14.58
C THR A 47 -9.56 -1.55 -16.08
N ALA A 48 -9.87 -2.54 -16.91
CA ALA A 48 -9.88 -2.35 -18.36
C ALA A 48 -10.86 -1.25 -18.82
N ALA A 49 -11.93 -1.00 -18.04
CA ALA A 49 -12.89 0.06 -18.28
C ALA A 49 -12.38 1.45 -17.86
N GLY A 50 -11.33 1.53 -17.05
CA GLY A 50 -10.75 2.79 -16.57
C GLY A 50 -11.57 3.47 -15.48
N ASP A 51 -12.46 2.72 -14.81
CA ASP A 51 -13.46 3.25 -13.89
C ASP A 51 -13.20 2.89 -12.42
N ALA A 52 -12.20 2.07 -12.12
CA ALA A 52 -11.78 1.74 -10.76
C ALA A 52 -10.33 1.25 -10.73
N PHE A 53 -9.69 1.38 -9.57
CA PHE A 53 -8.47 0.66 -9.23
C PHE A 53 -8.82 -0.52 -8.31
N GLU A 54 -8.40 -1.73 -8.69
CA GLU A 54 -8.69 -2.99 -7.99
C GLU A 54 -7.44 -3.88 -7.95
N GLU A 55 -7.60 -5.19 -7.70
CA GLU A 55 -6.50 -6.17 -7.68
C GLU A 55 -5.35 -5.73 -6.76
N HIS A 56 -5.73 -5.32 -5.54
CA HIS A 56 -4.79 -4.85 -4.52
C HIS A 56 -3.80 -5.96 -4.14
N VAL A 57 -2.53 -5.58 -4.10
CA VAL A 57 -1.40 -6.41 -3.65
C VAL A 57 -0.55 -5.56 -2.70
N SER A 58 -0.24 -6.12 -1.53
CA SER A 58 0.69 -5.53 -0.57
C SER A 58 2.07 -6.15 -0.70
N PHE A 59 3.10 -5.32 -0.61
CA PHE A 59 4.50 -5.69 -0.69
C PHE A 59 5.21 -5.27 0.59
N PRO A 60 5.63 -6.19 1.47
CA PRO A 60 6.47 -5.87 2.60
C PRO A 60 7.81 -5.27 2.13
N VAL A 61 8.23 -4.13 2.68
CA VAL A 61 9.50 -3.50 2.31
C VAL A 61 10.69 -4.42 2.66
N GLY A 62 10.56 -5.19 3.74
CA GLY A 62 11.57 -6.14 4.21
C GLY A 62 11.90 -7.26 3.22
N ASP A 63 11.02 -7.54 2.25
CA ASP A 63 11.29 -8.52 1.19
C ASP A 63 12.31 -8.00 0.16
N PHE A 64 12.50 -6.68 0.08
CA PHE A 64 13.34 -6.02 -0.93
C PHE A 64 14.55 -5.31 -0.35
N LEU A 65 14.45 -4.84 0.90
CA LEU A 65 15.48 -4.06 1.57
C LEU A 65 15.69 -4.60 2.99
N PRO A 66 16.94 -4.66 3.48
CA PRO A 66 17.19 -4.99 4.87
C PRO A 66 16.61 -3.88 5.76
N LEU A 67 15.67 -4.24 6.63
CA LEU A 67 15.12 -3.32 7.61
C LEU A 67 16.05 -3.22 8.83
N PRO A 68 16.08 -2.07 9.53
CA PRO A 68 16.86 -1.92 10.75
C PRO A 68 16.46 -2.92 11.83
N GLU A 69 15.15 -3.20 11.94
CA GLU A 69 14.59 -4.23 12.82
C GLU A 69 13.70 -5.19 12.01
N PRO A 70 13.73 -6.50 12.31
CA PRO A 70 12.84 -7.45 11.67
C PRO A 70 11.41 -7.27 12.17
N ALA A 71 10.45 -7.80 11.41
CA ALA A 71 9.09 -7.95 11.90
C ALA A 71 9.04 -8.84 13.14
N ASP A 72 8.10 -8.55 14.04
CA ASP A 72 7.81 -9.33 15.24
C ASP A 72 7.06 -10.64 14.91
N GLU A 73 6.62 -11.36 15.95
CA GLU A 73 5.91 -12.64 15.80
C GLU A 73 4.57 -12.52 15.05
N ASP A 74 3.99 -11.31 15.00
CA ASP A 74 2.75 -10.99 14.30
C ASP A 74 2.99 -10.40 12.89
N GLY A 75 4.25 -10.30 12.47
CA GLY A 75 4.62 -9.73 11.17
C GLY A 75 4.62 -8.20 11.14
N VAL A 76 4.51 -7.55 12.30
CA VAL A 76 4.54 -6.10 12.45
C VAL A 76 5.98 -5.65 12.66
N VAL A 77 6.41 -4.63 11.90
CA VAL A 77 7.75 -4.06 12.10
C VAL A 77 7.63 -2.95 13.15
N PRO A 78 8.39 -2.98 14.24
CA PRO A 78 8.29 -1.97 15.30
C PRO A 78 8.67 -0.59 14.78
N GLU A 79 7.93 0.42 15.22
CA GLU A 79 8.28 1.82 14.98
C GLU A 79 9.56 2.16 15.75
N ILE A 80 10.49 2.85 15.09
CA ILE A 80 11.72 3.34 15.72
C ILE A 80 11.47 4.78 16.17
N ASP A 81 11.43 4.98 17.49
CA ASP A 81 11.37 6.29 18.16
C ASP A 81 12.69 7.09 18.03
#